data_AF-A0A947D4I7-F1
#
_entry.id   AF-A0A947D4I7-F1
#
_cell.length_a   1.000
_cell.length_b   1.000
_cell.length_c   1.000
_cell.angle_alpha   90.00
_cell.angle_beta   90.00
_cell.angle_gamma   90.00
#
_symmetry.space_group_name_H-M   'P 1'
#
loop_
_entity.id
_entity.type
_entity.pdbx_description
1 polymer ?
#
loop_
_entity_poly.entity_id
_entity_poly.type
_entity_poly.pdbx_seq_one_letter_code
_entity_poly.pdbx_strand_id
1 'polypeptide(L)'
;MQKGYQSIAAGLRGWFEWYYGVTKRADHSRIIITGLIVAVGSILSPWWLPIIFEIAKKYIQIELKIESQPWVGVIVFLIVCVYSFSIFISDKIANNNNKKSELASDALVFRDLLSNSSPANFIDNIRAINARHLYNNDQLILLDKLIDILEDPSKEIINNDLRIEADKLHSLLIDFRDFLGTHFFVFPKSRPKVYTYALYPEWNMDHSGIYDEQKNKLYNTHADNLFVLTKKLLASYDDFFRTGRRVLGAAMPPSG
;
A
#
# COMPACT_ATOMS: atom_id res chain seq x y z
N MET A 1 -29.45 -29.44 -50.62
CA MET A 1 -29.44 -29.36 -49.14
C MET A 1 -28.23 -28.62 -48.55
N GLN A 2 -27.11 -28.44 -49.27
CA GLN A 2 -25.91 -27.74 -48.76
C GLN A 2 -26.05 -26.22 -48.52
N LYS A 3 -26.96 -25.52 -49.22
CA LYS A 3 -27.12 -24.05 -49.08
C LYS A 3 -27.77 -23.60 -47.76
N GLY A 4 -28.53 -24.48 -47.08
CA GLY A 4 -29.20 -24.14 -45.81
C GLY A 4 -28.23 -24.05 -44.62
N TYR A 5 -27.24 -24.94 -44.56
CA TYR A 5 -26.25 -24.98 -43.47
C TYR A 5 -25.31 -23.77 -43.45
N GLN A 6 -24.93 -23.24 -44.62
CA GLN A 6 -24.06 -22.05 -44.70
C GLN A 6 -24.77 -20.78 -44.21
N SER A 7 -26.08 -20.66 -44.44
CA SER A 7 -26.89 -19.54 -43.95
C SER A 7 -27.06 -19.56 -42.43
N ILE A 8 -27.27 -20.76 -41.84
CA ILE A 8 -27.38 -20.94 -40.39
C ILE A 8 -26.05 -20.66 -39.69
N ALA A 9 -24.94 -21.14 -40.26
CA ALA A 9 -23.60 -20.85 -39.75
C ALA A 9 -23.25 -19.36 -39.80
N ALA A 10 -23.67 -18.65 -40.87
CA ALA A 10 -23.48 -17.21 -40.99
C ALA A 10 -24.32 -16.41 -39.98
N GLY A 11 -25.58 -16.82 -39.74
CA GLY A 11 -26.45 -16.19 -38.74
C GLY A 11 -25.97 -16.39 -37.30
N LEU A 12 -25.57 -17.62 -36.96
CA LEU A 12 -24.99 -17.93 -35.64
C LEU A 12 -23.66 -17.21 -35.45
N ARG A 13 -22.83 -17.12 -36.49
CA ARG A 13 -21.57 -16.37 -36.45
C ARG A 13 -21.79 -14.87 -36.27
N GLY A 14 -22.74 -14.27 -36.98
CA GLY A 14 -23.07 -12.84 -36.83
C GLY A 14 -23.65 -12.52 -35.45
N TRP A 15 -24.50 -13.40 -34.90
CA TRP A 15 -24.99 -13.26 -33.53
C TRP A 15 -23.88 -13.41 -32.49
N PHE A 16 -22.98 -14.38 -32.69
CA PHE A 16 -21.83 -14.59 -31.82
C PHE A 16 -20.84 -13.42 -31.89
N GLU A 17 -20.56 -12.87 -33.08
CA GLU A 17 -19.69 -11.71 -33.26
C GLU A 17 -20.30 -10.42 -32.67
N TRP A 18 -21.62 -10.24 -32.77
CA TRP A 18 -22.34 -9.15 -32.11
C TRP A 18 -22.35 -9.31 -30.58
N TYR A 19 -22.71 -10.49 -30.07
CA TYR A 19 -22.69 -10.79 -28.64
C TYR A 19 -21.27 -10.66 -28.06
N TYR A 20 -20.26 -11.18 -28.76
CA TYR A 20 -18.86 -11.03 -28.40
C TYR A 20 -18.40 -9.56 -28.43
N GLY A 21 -18.85 -8.78 -29.42
CA GLY A 21 -18.57 -7.34 -29.52
C GLY A 21 -19.21 -6.50 -28.41
N VAL A 22 -20.43 -6.85 -28.01
CA VAL A 22 -21.18 -6.20 -26.91
C VAL A 22 -20.59 -6.60 -25.55
N THR A 23 -20.24 -7.87 -25.35
CA THR A 23 -19.66 -8.38 -24.10
C THR A 23 -18.22 -7.92 -23.87
N LYS A 24 -17.43 -7.70 -24.93
CA LYS A 24 -16.06 -7.16 -24.81
C LYS A 24 -16.00 -5.71 -24.30
N ARG A 25 -17.11 -4.97 -24.34
CA ARG A 25 -17.22 -3.57 -23.89
C ARG A 25 -18.20 -3.34 -22.73
N ALA A 26 -18.88 -4.38 -22.28
CA ALA A 26 -19.86 -4.27 -21.20
C ALA A 26 -19.21 -4.66 -19.86
N ASP A 27 -19.53 -3.91 -18.80
CA ASP A 27 -19.21 -4.33 -17.43
C ASP A 27 -19.65 -5.78 -17.20
N HIS A 28 -18.78 -6.58 -16.57
CA HIS A 28 -19.02 -8.00 -16.28
C HIS A 28 -20.39 -8.26 -15.64
N SER A 29 -20.88 -7.32 -14.82
CA SER A 29 -22.21 -7.34 -14.22
C SER A 29 -23.34 -7.40 -15.25
N ARG A 30 -23.23 -6.69 -16.37
CA ARG A 30 -24.24 -6.66 -17.45
C ARG A 30 -24.29 -7.98 -18.22
N ILE A 31 -23.14 -8.63 -18.41
CA ILE A 31 -23.04 -9.94 -19.08
C ILE A 31 -23.70 -11.02 -18.21
N ILE A 32 -23.41 -11.00 -16.90
CA ILE A 32 -23.97 -11.93 -15.93
C ILE A 32 -25.50 -11.75 -15.84
N ILE A 33 -26.00 -10.51 -15.74
CA ILE A 33 -27.43 -10.20 -15.66
C ILE A 33 -28.15 -10.62 -16.95
N THR A 34 -27.61 -10.27 -18.12
CA THR A 34 -28.22 -10.63 -19.42
C THR A 34 -28.25 -12.14 -19.61
N GLY A 35 -27.16 -12.83 -19.25
CA GLY A 35 -27.08 -14.28 -19.29
C GLY A 35 -28.08 -14.96 -18.35
N LEU A 36 -28.24 -14.46 -17.12
CA LEU A 36 -29.23 -14.94 -16.15
C LEU A 36 -30.66 -14.74 -16.65
N ILE A 37 -30.97 -13.58 -17.26
CA ILE A 37 -32.30 -13.31 -17.84
C ILE A 37 -32.60 -14.27 -19.00
N VAL A 38 -31.63 -14.52 -19.89
CA VAL A 38 -31.80 -15.48 -20.99
C VAL A 38 -31.96 -16.90 -20.46
N ALA A 39 -31.16 -17.29 -19.47
CA ALA A 39 -31.23 -18.61 -18.83
C ALA A 39 -32.59 -18.83 -18.13
N VAL A 40 -32.99 -17.92 -17.25
CA VAL A 40 -34.25 -17.98 -16.51
C VAL A 40 -35.45 -17.87 -17.45
N GLY A 41 -35.39 -16.99 -18.45
CA GLY A 41 -36.42 -16.86 -19.49
C GLY A 41 -36.56 -18.10 -20.37
N SER A 42 -35.49 -18.87 -20.57
CA SER A 42 -35.51 -20.14 -21.30
C SER A 42 -36.00 -21.32 -20.44
N ILE A 43 -35.86 -21.24 -19.11
CA ILE A 43 -36.31 -22.26 -18.16
C ILE A 43 -37.79 -22.05 -17.76
N LEU A 44 -38.24 -20.81 -17.58
CA LEU A 44 -39.58 -20.47 -17.08
C LEU A 44 -40.71 -20.47 -18.14
N SER A 45 -40.57 -21.21 -19.24
CA SER A 45 -41.56 -21.36 -20.34
C SER A 45 -41.46 -20.30 -21.46
N PRO A 46 -41.75 -20.66 -22.73
CA PRO A 46 -41.34 -19.92 -23.92
C PRO A 46 -42.38 -18.87 -24.31
N TRP A 47 -42.92 -18.08 -23.38
CA TRP A 47 -43.98 -17.11 -23.70
C TRP A 47 -43.51 -15.99 -24.65
N TRP A 48 -42.20 -15.72 -24.70
CA TRP A 48 -41.57 -14.73 -25.58
C TRP A 48 -41.09 -15.32 -26.92
N LEU A 49 -41.00 -16.64 -27.02
CA LEU A 49 -40.53 -17.36 -28.23
C LEU A 49 -41.46 -17.17 -29.44
N PRO A 50 -42.80 -17.13 -29.28
CA PRO A 50 -43.72 -16.75 -30.34
C PRO A 50 -43.47 -15.33 -30.88
N ILE A 51 -43.11 -14.39 -30.00
CA ILE A 51 -42.84 -13.00 -30.38
C ILE A 51 -41.57 -12.93 -31.24
N ILE A 52 -40.52 -13.67 -30.85
CA ILE A 52 -39.28 -13.75 -31.65
C ILE A 52 -39.52 -14.47 -32.97
N PHE A 53 -40.33 -15.53 -33.01
CA PHE A 53 -40.70 -16.19 -34.26
C PHE A 53 -41.48 -15.28 -35.20
N GLU A 54 -42.41 -14.47 -34.70
CA GLU A 54 -43.14 -13.49 -35.51
C GLU A 54 -42.23 -12.38 -36.03
N ILE A 55 -41.29 -11.88 -35.20
CA ILE A 55 -40.30 -10.88 -35.64
C ILE A 55 -39.36 -11.49 -36.70
N ALA A 56 -38.86 -12.71 -36.49
CA ALA A 56 -37.98 -13.40 -37.44
C ALA A 56 -38.69 -13.74 -38.75
N LYS A 57 -39.95 -14.18 -38.70
CA LYS A 57 -40.77 -14.42 -39.87
C LYS A 57 -41.04 -13.14 -40.65
N LYS A 58 -41.36 -12.04 -39.95
CA LYS A 58 -41.70 -10.75 -40.55
C LYS A 58 -40.52 -10.02 -41.17
N TYR A 59 -39.35 -10.03 -40.52
CA TYR A 59 -38.21 -9.22 -40.94
C TYR A 59 -37.07 -10.01 -41.56
N ILE A 60 -37.00 -11.33 -41.30
CA ILE A 60 -35.88 -12.19 -41.73
C ILE A 60 -36.38 -13.28 -42.71
N GLN A 61 -37.69 -13.48 -42.84
CA GLN A 61 -38.33 -14.46 -43.73
C GLN A 61 -37.87 -15.91 -43.49
N ILE A 62 -37.50 -16.25 -42.25
CA ILE A 62 -37.10 -17.61 -41.87
C ILE A 62 -38.20 -18.24 -41.01
N GLU A 63 -38.64 -19.44 -41.38
CA GLU A 63 -39.46 -20.29 -40.53
C GLU A 63 -38.55 -21.15 -39.64
N LEU A 64 -38.28 -20.67 -38.43
CA LEU A 64 -37.54 -21.42 -37.42
C LEU A 64 -38.50 -22.41 -36.73
N LYS A 65 -38.34 -23.71 -37.00
CA LYS A 65 -38.92 -24.78 -36.18
C LYS A 65 -37.89 -25.20 -35.13
N ILE A 66 -37.77 -24.40 -34.08
CA ILE A 66 -37.01 -24.81 -32.90
C ILE A 66 -38.05 -25.21 -31.85
N GLU A 67 -38.17 -26.51 -31.59
CA GLU A 67 -38.86 -26.97 -30.39
C GLU A 67 -38.07 -26.44 -29.19
N SER A 68 -38.71 -25.61 -28.35
CA SER A 68 -38.06 -25.01 -27.20
C SER A 68 -37.76 -26.08 -26.16
N GLN A 69 -36.60 -26.73 -26.27
CA GLN A 69 -36.25 -27.77 -25.32
C GLN A 69 -35.63 -27.12 -24.07
N PRO A 70 -36.21 -27.34 -22.86
CA PRO A 70 -35.78 -26.67 -21.62
C PRO A 70 -34.29 -26.83 -21.28
N TRP A 71 -33.63 -27.87 -21.81
CA TRP A 71 -32.21 -28.12 -21.61
C TRP A 71 -31.31 -27.02 -22.18
N VAL A 72 -31.75 -26.27 -23.22
CA VAL A 72 -30.97 -25.14 -23.76
C VAL A 72 -30.83 -24.05 -22.70
N GLY A 73 -31.91 -23.75 -21.96
CA GLY A 73 -31.88 -22.80 -20.86
C GLY A 73 -30.98 -23.24 -19.70
N VAL A 74 -30.98 -24.55 -19.41
CA VAL A 74 -30.08 -25.15 -18.40
C VAL A 74 -28.60 -25.02 -18.83
N ILE A 75 -28.28 -25.25 -20.11
CA ILE A 75 -26.90 -25.09 -20.61
C ILE A 75 -26.47 -23.62 -20.52
N VAL A 76 -27.31 -22.67 -20.96
CA VAL A 76 -27.00 -21.24 -20.85
C VAL A 76 -26.82 -20.83 -19.39
N PHE A 77 -27.69 -21.32 -18.49
CA PHE A 77 -27.55 -21.10 -17.05
C PHE A 77 -26.20 -21.58 -16.52
N LEU A 78 -25.81 -22.82 -16.85
CA LEU A 78 -24.54 -23.40 -16.44
C LEU A 78 -23.35 -22.60 -16.96
N ILE A 79 -23.38 -22.16 -18.22
CA ILE A 79 -22.33 -21.31 -18.81
C ILE A 79 -22.20 -19.99 -18.05
N VAL A 80 -23.33 -19.35 -17.71
CA VAL A 80 -23.34 -18.08 -16.96
C VAL A 80 -22.82 -18.28 -15.54
N CYS A 81 -23.19 -19.37 -14.88
CA CYS A 81 -22.67 -19.71 -13.55
C CYS A 81 -21.15 -19.93 -13.57
N VAL A 82 -20.64 -20.71 -14.53
CA VAL A 82 -19.19 -20.96 -14.69
C VAL A 82 -18.44 -19.66 -14.97
N TYR A 83 -18.97 -18.81 -15.86
CA TYR A 83 -18.38 -17.51 -16.17
C TYR A 83 -18.35 -16.58 -14.94
N SER A 84 -19.46 -16.48 -14.21
CA SER A 84 -19.56 -15.66 -12.99
C SER A 84 -18.59 -16.15 -11.91
N PHE A 85 -18.48 -17.46 -11.74
CA PHE A 85 -17.54 -18.07 -10.80
C PHE A 85 -16.08 -17.81 -11.20
N SER A 86 -15.77 -17.84 -12.50
CA SER A 86 -14.42 -17.52 -13.00
C SER A 86 -14.04 -16.06 -12.74
N ILE A 87 -14.97 -15.12 -12.92
CA ILE A 87 -14.72 -13.70 -12.59
C ILE A 87 -14.51 -13.54 -11.09
N PHE A 88 -15.37 -14.13 -10.26
CA PHE A 88 -15.23 -14.09 -8.81
C PHE A 88 -13.87 -14.63 -8.34
N ILE A 89 -13.42 -15.75 -8.91
CA ILE A 89 -12.08 -16.28 -8.64
C ILE A 89 -10.99 -15.31 -9.13
N SER A 90 -11.12 -14.78 -10.35
CA SER A 90 -10.15 -13.85 -10.92
C SER A 90 -10.01 -12.60 -10.06
N ASP A 91 -11.10 -11.99 -9.64
CA ASP A 91 -11.10 -10.81 -8.75
C ASP A 91 -10.49 -11.13 -7.39
N LYS A 92 -10.81 -12.30 -6.83
CA LYS A 92 -10.23 -12.74 -5.56
C LYS A 92 -8.72 -12.97 -5.69
N ILE A 93 -8.25 -13.53 -6.80
CA ILE A 93 -6.83 -13.72 -7.08
C ILE A 93 -6.15 -12.36 -7.30
N ALA A 94 -6.74 -11.48 -8.11
CA ALA A 94 -6.21 -10.15 -8.39
C ALA A 94 -6.09 -9.32 -7.10
N ASN A 95 -7.12 -9.29 -6.26
CA ASN A 95 -7.09 -8.60 -4.96
C ASN A 95 -6.03 -9.18 -4.02
N ASN A 96 -5.88 -10.51 -3.99
CA ASN A 96 -4.83 -11.14 -3.20
C ASN A 96 -3.43 -10.81 -3.71
N ASN A 97 -3.24 -10.74 -5.03
CA ASN A 97 -1.96 -10.38 -5.65
C ASN A 97 -1.63 -8.91 -5.40
N ASN A 98 -2.60 -8.02 -5.52
CA ASN A 98 -2.44 -6.60 -5.21
C ASN A 98 -2.05 -6.43 -3.73
N LYS A 99 -2.78 -7.05 -2.80
CA LYS A 99 -2.44 -7.01 -1.38
C LYS A 99 -1.03 -7.54 -1.08
N LYS A 100 -0.61 -8.62 -1.75
CA LYS A 100 0.77 -9.13 -1.61
C LYS A 100 1.80 -8.14 -2.14
N SER A 101 1.51 -7.49 -3.26
CA SER A 101 2.37 -6.45 -3.85
C SER A 101 2.47 -5.23 -2.93
N GLU A 102 1.37 -4.80 -2.33
CA GLU A 102 1.33 -3.70 -1.36
C GLU A 102 2.20 -4.00 -0.13
N LEU A 103 1.99 -5.17 0.48
CA LEU A 103 2.79 -5.61 1.64
C LEU A 103 4.27 -5.77 1.28
N ALA A 104 4.59 -6.24 0.07
CA ALA A 104 5.96 -6.35 -0.39
C ALA A 104 6.61 -4.98 -0.57
N SER A 105 5.88 -4.00 -1.11
CA SER A 105 6.34 -2.60 -1.26
C SER A 105 6.64 -1.98 0.10
N ASP A 106 5.69 -2.04 1.04
CA ASP A 106 5.85 -1.50 2.40
C ASP A 106 7.01 -2.18 3.15
N ALA A 107 7.23 -3.48 2.93
CA ALA A 107 8.35 -4.21 3.52
C ALA A 107 9.73 -3.73 3.02
N LEU A 108 9.83 -3.14 1.81
CA LEU A 108 11.08 -2.57 1.31
C LEU A 108 11.56 -1.41 2.18
N VAL A 109 10.64 -0.57 2.66
CA VAL A 109 10.95 0.55 3.57
C VAL A 109 11.64 0.02 4.83
N PHE A 110 11.05 -1.00 5.46
CA PHE A 110 11.63 -1.61 6.66
C PHE A 110 12.96 -2.30 6.40
N ARG A 111 13.12 -2.96 5.25
CA ARG A 111 14.38 -3.60 4.87
C ARG A 111 15.48 -2.56 4.74
N ASP A 112 15.19 -1.45 4.08
CA ASP A 112 16.15 -0.38 3.85
C ASP A 112 16.51 0.30 5.19
N LEU A 113 15.53 0.57 6.07
CA LEU A 113 15.78 1.06 7.42
C LEU A 113 16.71 0.13 8.22
N LEU A 114 16.37 -1.17 8.26
CA LEU A 114 17.12 -2.18 9.02
C LEU A 114 18.52 -2.43 8.47
N SER A 115 18.72 -2.26 7.16
CA SER A 115 20.05 -2.36 6.53
C SER A 115 20.97 -1.18 6.84
N ASN A 116 20.41 0.00 7.13
CA ASN A 116 21.19 1.19 7.48
C ASN A 116 21.50 1.24 8.97
N SER A 117 20.57 0.84 9.84
CA SER A 117 20.81 0.71 11.27
C SER A 117 19.92 -0.36 11.87
N SER A 118 20.49 -1.19 12.75
CA SER A 118 19.65 -2.04 13.60
C SER A 118 18.78 -1.16 14.52
N PRO A 119 17.59 -1.63 14.94
CA PRO A 119 16.73 -0.90 15.86
C PRO A 119 17.44 -0.59 17.18
N ALA A 120 18.20 -1.55 17.70
CA ALA A 120 18.99 -1.38 18.92
C ALA A 120 20.03 -0.26 18.76
N ASN A 121 20.79 -0.27 17.66
CA ASN A 121 21.80 0.77 17.40
C ASN A 121 21.18 2.16 17.26
N PHE A 122 20.03 2.29 16.59
CA PHE A 122 19.33 3.58 16.50
C PHE A 122 18.91 4.06 17.90
N ILE A 123 18.23 3.20 18.66
CA ILE A 123 17.74 3.54 20.01
C ILE A 123 18.91 3.92 20.93
N ASP A 124 19.99 3.17 20.90
CA ASP A 124 21.17 3.42 21.74
C ASP A 124 21.87 4.71 21.35
N ASN A 125 21.94 5.04 20.05
CA ASN A 125 22.48 6.32 19.60
C ASN A 125 21.65 7.49 20.12
N ILE A 126 20.33 7.47 19.94
CA ILE A 126 19.46 8.55 20.42
C ILE A 126 19.55 8.69 21.95
N ARG A 127 19.56 7.57 22.68
CA ARG A 127 19.76 7.58 24.15
C ARG A 127 21.12 8.12 24.56
N ALA A 128 22.19 7.78 23.83
CA ALA A 128 23.52 8.27 24.10
C ALA A 128 23.62 9.79 23.91
N ILE A 129 22.98 10.32 22.87
CA ILE A 129 22.90 11.77 22.63
C ILE A 129 22.22 12.46 23.81
N ASN A 130 21.06 11.94 24.24
CA ASN A 130 20.34 12.50 25.38
C ASN A 130 21.09 12.36 26.71
N ALA A 131 21.77 11.24 26.95
CA ALA A 131 22.47 11.01 28.21
C ALA A 131 23.77 11.81 28.33
N ARG A 132 24.46 12.03 27.21
CA ARG A 132 25.79 12.68 27.19
C ARG A 132 25.73 14.13 26.73
N HIS A 133 24.60 14.57 26.20
CA HIS A 133 24.45 15.85 25.49
C HIS A 133 25.54 16.08 24.44
N LEU A 134 25.94 14.99 23.79
CA LEU A 134 27.04 14.92 22.84
C LEU A 134 26.67 14.00 21.68
N TYR A 135 27.01 14.40 20.46
CA TYR A 135 26.90 13.54 19.28
C TYR A 135 28.05 13.74 18.30
N ASN A 136 28.23 12.83 17.35
CA ASN A 136 29.23 12.93 16.29
C ASN A 136 28.61 12.89 14.88
N ASN A 137 29.42 13.18 13.86
CA ASN A 137 28.96 13.15 12.47
C ASN A 137 28.33 11.80 12.05
N ASP A 138 28.83 10.66 12.55
CA ASP A 138 28.28 9.35 12.19
C ASP A 138 26.83 9.19 12.67
N GLN A 139 26.52 9.69 13.87
CA GLN A 139 25.16 9.70 14.41
C GLN A 139 24.24 10.64 13.63
N LEU A 140 24.76 11.78 13.18
CA LEU A 140 24.01 12.71 12.32
C LEU A 140 23.72 12.09 10.95
N ILE A 141 24.71 11.47 10.32
CA ILE A 141 24.55 10.76 9.03
C ILE A 141 23.51 9.64 9.17
N LEU A 142 23.50 8.94 10.30
CA LEU A 142 22.50 7.91 10.58
C LEU A 142 21.09 8.51 10.65
N LEU A 143 20.90 9.64 11.34
CA LEU A 143 19.62 10.34 11.40
C LEU A 143 19.14 10.79 10.02
N ASP A 144 20.04 11.41 9.26
CA ASP A 144 19.76 11.94 7.91
C ASP A 144 19.32 10.82 6.96
N LYS A 145 20.01 9.68 6.98
CA LYS A 145 19.63 8.50 6.17
C LYS A 145 18.23 7.98 6.49
N LEU A 146 17.81 8.00 7.75
CA LEU A 146 16.47 7.57 8.13
C LEU A 146 15.41 8.54 7.59
N ILE A 147 15.67 9.84 7.64
CA ILE A 147 14.81 10.86 7.04
C ILE A 147 14.72 10.64 5.53
N ASP A 148 15.85 10.49 4.85
CA ASP A 148 15.91 10.28 3.40
C ASP A 148 15.10 9.04 2.96
N ILE A 149 15.14 7.95 3.74
CA ILE A 149 14.37 6.73 3.44
C ILE A 149 12.86 6.99 3.54
N LEU A 150 12.41 7.78 4.51
CA LEU A 150 11.00 8.09 4.71
C LEU A 150 10.49 9.15 3.72
N GLU A 151 11.37 9.99 3.17
CA GLU A 151 11.03 10.98 2.14
C GLU A 151 11.08 10.43 0.71
N ASP A 152 11.70 9.27 0.49
CA ASP A 152 11.91 8.70 -0.84
C ASP A 152 10.57 8.39 -1.55
N PRO A 153 10.21 9.11 -2.63
CA PRO A 153 8.94 8.91 -3.33
C PRO A 153 8.83 7.53 -3.99
N SER A 154 9.95 6.84 -4.20
CA SER A 154 9.95 5.47 -4.75
C SER A 154 9.55 4.42 -3.70
N LYS A 155 9.41 4.82 -2.43
CA LYS A 155 9.11 3.95 -1.28
C LYS A 155 7.86 4.41 -0.54
N GLU A 156 6.89 4.91 -1.28
CA GLU A 156 5.60 5.32 -0.72
C GLU A 156 4.95 4.16 0.05
N ILE A 157 4.60 4.41 1.31
CA ILE A 157 3.88 3.45 2.15
C ILE A 157 2.41 3.45 1.74
N ILE A 158 1.94 2.30 1.28
CA ILE A 158 0.58 2.13 0.73
C ILE A 158 -0.42 1.91 1.88
N ASN A 159 -0.04 1.13 2.89
CA ASN A 159 -0.92 0.90 4.04
C ASN A 159 -1.12 2.17 4.87
N ASN A 160 -2.37 2.58 5.05
CA ASN A 160 -2.69 3.83 5.74
C ASN A 160 -2.24 3.86 7.22
N ASP A 161 -2.35 2.76 7.95
CA ASP A 161 -1.92 2.72 9.35
C ASP A 161 -0.40 2.88 9.46
N LEU A 162 0.35 2.23 8.56
CA LEU A 162 1.81 2.38 8.50
C LEU A 162 2.22 3.78 8.08
N ARG A 163 1.53 4.37 7.11
CA ARG A 163 1.80 5.72 6.63
C ARG A 163 1.63 6.75 7.74
N ILE A 164 0.56 6.66 8.53
CA ILE A 164 0.33 7.57 9.67
C ILE A 164 1.49 7.51 10.68
N GLU A 165 1.95 6.31 11.04
CA GLU A 165 3.07 6.17 11.98
C GLU A 165 4.41 6.58 11.36
N ALA A 166 4.59 6.40 10.05
CA ALA A 166 5.77 6.85 9.31
C ALA A 166 5.84 8.37 9.25
N ASP A 167 4.74 9.06 8.91
CA ASP A 167 4.67 10.52 8.85
C ASP A 167 4.96 11.14 10.23
N LYS A 168 4.42 10.54 11.29
CA LYS A 168 4.68 10.95 12.67
C LYS A 168 6.15 10.75 13.06
N LEU A 169 6.74 9.61 12.71
CA LEU A 169 8.16 9.34 12.94
C LEU A 169 9.04 10.32 12.17
N HIS A 170 8.75 10.55 10.89
CA HIS A 170 9.45 11.48 10.02
C HIS A 170 9.44 12.90 10.56
N SER A 171 8.27 13.42 10.94
CA SER A 171 8.14 14.74 11.57
C SER A 171 8.99 14.86 12.84
N LEU A 172 9.00 13.83 13.70
CA LEU A 172 9.80 13.83 14.93
C LEU A 172 11.31 13.71 14.67
N LEU A 173 11.71 13.03 13.60
CA LEU A 173 13.12 12.97 13.17
C LEU A 173 13.59 14.34 12.70
N ILE A 174 12.78 15.06 11.93
CA ILE A 174 13.06 16.44 11.51
C ILE A 174 13.17 17.36 12.73
N ASP A 175 12.16 17.36 13.62
CA ASP A 175 12.19 18.19 14.84
C ASP A 175 13.44 17.92 15.69
N PHE A 176 13.84 16.65 15.81
CA PHE A 176 15.05 16.26 16.52
C PHE A 176 16.31 16.74 15.81
N ARG A 177 16.41 16.57 14.48
CA ARG A 177 17.53 17.04 13.66
C ARG A 177 17.70 18.56 13.78
N ASP A 178 16.61 19.31 13.68
CA ASP A 178 16.61 20.77 13.76
C ASP A 178 17.02 21.25 15.16
N PHE A 179 16.56 20.55 16.21
CA PHE A 179 17.00 20.82 17.58
C PHE A 179 18.51 20.63 17.73
N LEU A 180 19.06 19.53 17.21
CA LEU A 180 20.51 19.29 17.22
C LEU A 180 21.25 20.39 16.45
N GLY A 181 20.82 20.71 15.24
CA GLY A 181 21.45 21.75 14.41
C GLY A 181 21.42 23.16 15.02
N THR A 182 20.42 23.45 15.86
CA THR A 182 20.24 24.77 16.48
C THR A 182 20.98 24.92 17.81
N HIS A 183 21.03 23.85 18.61
CA HIS A 183 21.48 23.93 20.01
C HIS A 183 22.79 23.22 20.30
N PHE A 184 23.32 22.43 19.36
CA PHE A 184 24.60 21.76 19.52
C PHE A 184 25.70 22.46 18.72
N PHE A 185 26.87 22.58 19.35
CA PHE A 185 28.01 23.30 18.81
C PHE A 185 29.26 22.44 18.88
N VAL A 186 30.20 22.68 17.97
CA VAL A 186 31.47 21.94 17.87
C VAL A 186 32.23 21.97 19.21
N PHE A 187 32.62 20.79 19.71
CA PHE A 187 33.34 20.61 20.96
C PHE A 187 34.29 19.39 20.90
N PRO A 188 35.52 19.47 21.46
CA PRO A 188 36.16 20.67 21.99
C PRO A 188 36.68 21.57 20.87
N LYS A 189 36.57 22.89 21.04
CA LYS A 189 37.04 23.90 20.06
C LYS A 189 38.51 23.72 19.64
N SER A 190 39.33 23.11 20.50
CA SER A 190 40.75 22.88 20.29
C SER A 190 41.09 21.69 19.37
N ARG A 191 40.12 20.82 19.04
CA ARG A 191 40.36 19.62 18.21
C ARG A 191 39.31 19.47 17.10
N PRO A 192 39.33 20.34 16.07
CA PRO A 192 38.33 20.31 15.00
C PRO A 192 38.37 19.07 14.11
N LYS A 193 39.36 18.16 14.27
CA LYS A 193 39.49 16.95 13.45
C LYS A 193 38.53 15.81 13.86
N VAL A 194 37.94 15.88 15.04
CA VAL A 194 36.88 14.96 15.49
C VAL A 194 35.66 15.83 15.73
N TYR A 195 34.75 15.88 14.75
CA TYR A 195 33.52 16.67 14.85
C TYR A 195 32.56 16.02 15.84
N THR A 196 32.80 16.29 17.11
CA THR A 196 31.84 16.07 18.18
C THR A 196 31.11 17.39 18.41
N TYR A 197 29.81 17.31 18.66
CA TYR A 197 28.96 18.44 18.95
C TYR A 197 28.39 18.25 20.34
N ALA A 198 28.36 19.32 21.12
CA ALA A 198 27.84 19.34 22.48
C ALA A 198 26.69 20.33 22.58
N LEU A 199 25.69 20.01 23.40
CA LEU A 199 24.66 20.99 23.78
C LEU A 199 25.36 22.15 24.50
N TYR A 200 25.29 23.37 23.95
CA TYR A 200 25.86 24.59 24.53
C TYR A 200 27.11 24.37 25.44
N PRO A 201 28.27 23.97 24.88
CA PRO A 201 29.42 23.51 25.68
C PRO A 201 29.93 24.57 26.67
N GLU A 202 29.78 25.84 26.34
CA GLU A 202 30.19 26.98 27.18
C GLU A 202 29.24 27.22 28.38
N TRP A 203 28.07 26.58 28.39
CA TRP A 203 27.06 26.68 29.46
C TRP A 203 27.10 25.46 30.39
N ASN A 204 27.67 24.35 29.92
CA ASN A 204 27.90 23.17 30.74
C ASN A 204 29.16 23.37 31.61
N MET A 205 29.02 23.27 32.93
CA MET A 205 30.13 23.38 33.88
C MET A 205 31.18 22.29 33.67
N ASP A 206 30.78 21.08 33.32
CA ASP A 206 31.70 19.94 33.11
C ASP A 206 32.56 20.10 31.85
N HIS A 207 32.13 20.95 30.91
CA HIS A 207 32.85 21.25 29.68
C HIS A 207 33.64 22.55 29.75
N SER A 208 33.03 23.62 30.28
CA SER A 208 33.63 24.94 30.39
C SER A 208 34.55 25.11 31.60
N GLY A 209 34.34 24.33 32.66
CA GLY A 209 35.04 24.49 33.94
C GLY A 209 34.60 25.73 34.75
N ILE A 210 33.60 26.48 34.28
CA ILE A 210 33.13 27.73 34.89
C ILE A 210 31.65 27.59 35.22
N TYR A 211 31.29 27.78 36.49
CA TYR A 211 29.89 27.80 36.92
C TYR A 211 29.28 29.20 36.75
N ASP A 212 28.16 29.26 36.06
CA ASP A 212 27.32 30.45 35.89
C ASP A 212 25.86 30.02 36.05
N GLU A 213 25.19 30.55 37.09
CA GLU A 213 23.83 30.11 37.44
C GLU A 213 22.81 30.39 36.32
N GLN A 214 22.92 31.53 35.63
CA GLN A 214 21.98 31.88 34.58
C GLN A 214 22.14 30.97 33.37
N LYS A 215 23.39 30.72 32.96
CA LYS A 215 23.69 29.78 31.86
C LYS A 215 23.28 28.36 32.20
N ASN A 216 23.51 27.92 33.43
CA ASN A 216 23.13 26.57 33.87
C ASN A 216 21.60 26.37 33.82
N LYS A 217 20.80 27.37 34.21
CA LYS A 217 19.33 27.31 34.08
C LYS A 217 18.87 27.19 32.62
N LEU A 218 19.47 27.97 31.72
CA LEU A 218 19.17 27.89 30.29
C LEU A 218 19.58 26.54 29.71
N TYR A 219 20.77 26.05 30.05
CA TYR A 219 21.25 24.74 29.66
C TYR A 219 20.29 23.62 30.09
N ASN A 220 19.86 23.61 31.35
CA ASN A 220 18.90 22.63 31.86
C ASN A 220 17.56 22.69 31.12
N THR A 221 17.11 23.88 30.74
CA THR A 221 15.88 24.04 29.92
C THR A 221 16.03 23.35 28.56
N HIS A 222 17.19 23.50 27.90
CA HIS A 222 17.44 22.81 26.64
C HIS A 222 17.65 21.29 26.83
N ALA A 223 18.26 20.86 27.93
CA ALA A 223 18.39 19.45 28.28
C ALA A 223 17.01 18.80 28.48
N ASP A 224 16.09 19.47 29.19
CA ASP A 224 14.72 19.00 29.38
C ASP A 224 13.96 18.91 28.05
N ASN A 225 14.13 19.89 27.17
CA ASN A 225 13.55 19.86 25.82
C ASN A 225 14.10 18.67 24.99
N LEU A 226 15.41 18.45 25.04
CA LEU A 226 16.05 17.29 24.39
C LEU A 226 15.50 15.97 24.93
N PHE A 227 15.30 15.87 26.24
CA PHE A 227 14.72 14.69 26.88
C PHE A 227 13.29 14.42 26.40
N VAL A 228 12.44 15.45 26.34
CA VAL A 228 11.06 15.33 25.86
C VAL A 228 11.04 14.89 24.39
N LEU A 229 11.86 15.52 23.54
CA LEU A 229 11.96 15.16 22.12
C LEU A 229 12.46 13.73 21.94
N THR A 230 13.52 13.34 22.64
CA THR A 230 14.07 11.99 22.63
C THR A 230 13.02 10.96 23.00
N LYS A 231 12.25 11.21 24.08
CA LYS A 231 11.20 10.29 24.52
C LYS A 231 10.10 10.12 23.47
N LYS A 232 9.66 11.22 22.84
CA LYS A 232 8.66 11.19 21.77
C LYS A 232 9.17 10.44 20.55
N LEU A 233 10.39 10.72 20.11
CA LEU A 233 11.02 10.09 18.95
C LEU A 233 11.15 8.58 19.15
N LEU A 234 11.69 8.14 20.29
CA LEU A 234 11.84 6.72 20.60
C LEU A 234 10.48 6.00 20.68
N ALA A 235 9.46 6.65 21.25
CA ALA A 235 8.11 6.08 21.28
C ALA A 235 7.52 5.94 19.87
N SER A 236 7.65 6.96 19.02
CA SER A 236 7.18 6.90 17.63
C SER A 236 7.91 5.86 16.81
N TYR A 237 9.20 5.67 17.05
CA TYR A 237 9.99 4.63 16.40
C TYR A 237 9.50 3.22 16.79
N ASP A 238 9.24 2.98 18.07
CA ASP A 238 8.66 1.69 18.51
C ASP A 238 7.24 1.49 17.95
N ASP A 239 6.40 2.52 17.98
CA ASP A 239 5.04 2.47 17.43
C ASP A 239 5.06 2.11 15.93
N PHE A 240 5.96 2.72 15.16
CA PHE A 240 6.14 2.42 13.73
C PHE A 240 6.53 0.95 13.49
N PHE A 241 7.54 0.44 14.19
CA PHE A 241 7.96 -0.97 14.07
C PHE A 241 6.93 -1.96 14.62
N ARG A 242 6.17 -1.59 15.65
CA ARG A 242 5.07 -2.40 16.19
C ARG A 242 3.94 -2.50 15.18
N THR A 243 3.57 -1.39 14.54
CA THR A 243 2.57 -1.36 13.46
C THR A 243 3.07 -2.13 12.24
N GLY A 244 4.35 -1.99 11.88
CA GLY A 244 5.03 -2.78 10.85
C GLY A 244 4.84 -4.28 11.05
N ARG A 245 5.18 -4.78 12.24
CA ARG A 245 5.01 -6.19 12.60
C ARG A 245 3.56 -6.66 12.54
N ARG A 246 2.62 -5.82 12.97
CA ARG A 246 1.18 -6.13 12.94
C ARG A 246 0.64 -6.22 11.50
N VAL A 247 1.00 -5.28 10.64
CA VAL A 247 0.47 -5.17 9.27
C VAL A 247 1.17 -6.15 8.32
N LEU A 248 2.50 -6.21 8.36
CA LEU A 248 3.31 -7.00 7.44
C LEU A 248 3.39 -8.48 7.86
N GLY A 249 3.30 -8.77 9.16
CA GLY A 249 3.37 -10.14 9.68
C GLY A 249 4.62 -10.87 9.18
N ALA A 250 4.43 -11.94 8.40
CA ALA A 250 5.52 -12.72 7.81
C ALA A 250 6.33 -11.98 6.73
N ALA A 251 5.81 -10.87 6.17
CA ALA A 251 6.55 -10.04 5.23
C ALA A 251 7.50 -9.05 5.93
N MET A 252 7.41 -8.90 7.25
CA MET A 252 8.33 -8.05 8.01
C MET A 252 9.75 -8.62 7.94
N PRO A 253 10.77 -7.83 7.55
CA PRO A 253 12.15 -8.29 7.60
C PRO A 253 12.57 -8.60 9.05
N PRO A 254 13.42 -9.62 9.27
CA PRO A 254 13.92 -9.92 10.60
C PRO A 254 14.75 -8.74 11.14
N SER A 255 14.47 -8.34 12.38
CA SER A 255 15.36 -7.46 13.14
C SER A 255 16.58 -8.28 13.54
N GLY A 256 17.67 -8.16 12.79
CA GLY A 256 18.97 -8.74 13.13
C GLY A 256 19.55 -8.20 14.43
#